data_AF-A0A971B966-F1
#
_entry.id   AF-A0A971B966-F1
#
_cell.length_a   1.000
_cell.length_b   1.000
_cell.length_c   1.000
_cell.angle_alpha   90.00
_cell.angle_beta   90.00
_cell.angle_gamma   90.00
#
_symmetry.space_group_name_H-M   'P 1'
#
loop_
_entity.id
_entity.type
_entity.pdbx_description
1 polymer ?
#
loop_
_entity_poly.entity_id
_entity_poly.type
_entity_poly.pdbx_seq_one_letter_code
_entity_poly.pdbx_strand_id
1 'polypeptide(L)'
;MKNKAITFFLIGMALVIVGVIVADYLLKHPGRQQANPYAYDMDSQLEVPEEIILYKESRNFKLNLDHPAAISYAEGKLVVAGDRKIVVLDLAGKLISEAPVDMDPACVKALGDRFYVGGGNRIVSLDATGTLVSSFSGLAENSVITSIDASGEDIFAADAGRRVVCRFGRDGVKELEFEGKSGDNSNHGFIVPSPFFDLLVNSFDELWVVNPGKHALENYTYDGELRGFWNASLAGVKGFSGCCNPAHIATLPNGNFVTAEKGVVRIKEYKASGEFVGVVAAPAKFGEDQKAPDLACDEEGRVYALDPGKKMIRVFEKL
;
A
#
# COMPACT_ATOMS: atom_id res chain seq x y z
N MET A 1 -26.28 -35.70 73.82
CA MET A 1 -26.52 -34.29 73.42
C MET A 1 -25.29 -33.58 72.82
N LYS A 2 -24.05 -34.10 72.94
CA LYS A 2 -22.83 -33.43 72.43
C LYS A 2 -22.67 -33.39 70.89
N ASN A 3 -23.24 -34.33 70.13
CA ASN A 3 -23.01 -34.38 68.68
C ASN A 3 -23.81 -33.33 67.89
N LYS A 4 -25.02 -32.96 68.32
CA LYS A 4 -25.86 -32.00 67.59
C LYS A 4 -25.23 -30.61 67.54
N ALA A 5 -24.60 -30.16 68.63
CA ALA A 5 -23.93 -28.86 68.69
C ALA A 5 -22.73 -28.77 67.73
N ILE A 6 -21.94 -29.85 67.61
CA ILE A 6 -20.82 -29.93 66.67
C ILE A 6 -21.33 -29.95 65.23
N THR A 7 -22.42 -30.67 64.94
CA THR A 7 -23.03 -30.68 63.61
C THR A 7 -23.55 -29.30 63.20
N PHE A 8 -24.22 -28.57 64.10
CA PHE A 8 -24.66 -27.20 63.81
C PHE A 8 -23.49 -26.23 63.59
N PHE A 9 -22.41 -26.39 64.36
CA PHE A 9 -21.20 -25.60 64.17
C PHE A 9 -20.53 -25.87 62.81
N LEU A 10 -20.41 -27.13 62.42
CA LEU A 10 -19.84 -27.52 61.12
C LEU A 10 -20.69 -27.03 59.93
N ILE A 11 -22.03 -27.10 60.04
CA ILE A 11 -22.93 -26.56 59.02
C ILE A 11 -22.79 -25.03 58.92
N GLY A 12 -22.72 -24.33 60.06
CA GLY A 12 -22.50 -22.88 60.07
C GLY A 12 -21.17 -22.50 59.43
N MET A 13 -20.10 -23.22 59.74
CA MET A 13 -18.78 -22.99 59.14
C MET A 13 -18.76 -23.26 57.63
N ALA A 14 -19.43 -24.34 57.17
CA ALA A 14 -19.56 -24.63 55.75
C ALA A 14 -20.32 -23.53 55.01
N LEU A 15 -21.39 -22.99 55.59
CA LEU A 15 -22.16 -21.87 55.01
C LEU A 15 -21.33 -20.58 54.92
N VAL A 16 -20.48 -20.30 55.91
CA VAL A 16 -19.55 -19.16 55.86
C VAL A 16 -18.53 -19.34 54.75
N ILE A 17 -17.93 -20.53 54.62
CA ILE A 17 -16.97 -20.84 53.54
C ILE A 17 -17.63 -20.68 52.18
N VAL A 18 -18.83 -21.23 51.98
CA VAL A 18 -19.59 -21.07 50.73
C VAL A 18 -19.91 -19.60 50.48
N GLY A 19 -20.30 -18.84 51.51
CA GLY A 19 -20.55 -17.41 51.39
C GLY A 19 -19.32 -16.61 50.94
N VAL A 20 -18.15 -16.93 51.49
CA VAL A 20 -16.87 -16.29 51.09
C VAL A 20 -16.50 -16.67 49.65
N ILE A 21 -16.67 -17.94 49.25
CA ILE A 21 -16.39 -18.39 47.87
C ILE A 21 -17.34 -17.71 46.87
N VAL A 22 -18.63 -17.60 47.19
CA VAL A 22 -19.61 -16.92 46.32
C VAL A 22 -19.30 -15.42 46.24
N ALA A 23 -18.95 -14.78 47.35
CA ALA A 23 -18.54 -13.37 47.35
C ALA A 23 -17.27 -13.13 46.53
N ASP A 24 -16.24 -13.98 46.69
CA ASP A 24 -15.00 -13.91 45.92
C ASP A 24 -15.25 -14.17 44.43
N TYR A 25 -16.13 -15.13 44.09
CA TYR A 25 -16.53 -15.41 42.72
C TYR A 25 -17.30 -14.24 42.08
N LEU A 26 -18.23 -13.62 42.83
CA LEU A 26 -18.99 -12.45 42.36
C LEU A 26 -18.08 -11.21 42.19
N LEU A 27 -17.07 -11.05 43.05
CA LEU A 27 -16.09 -9.95 42.97
C LEU A 27 -15.05 -10.16 41.87
N LYS A 28 -14.65 -11.41 41.58
CA LYS A 28 -13.68 -11.78 40.54
C LYS A 28 -14.32 -12.13 39.19
N HIS A 29 -15.60 -11.81 38.97
CA HIS A 29 -16.22 -12.01 37.66
C HIS A 29 -15.41 -11.28 36.57
N PRO A 30 -15.05 -11.98 35.47
CA PRO A 30 -14.19 -11.43 34.40
C PRO A 30 -14.82 -10.26 33.63
N GLY A 31 -16.08 -9.89 33.90
CA GLY A 31 -16.75 -8.73 33.32
C GLY A 31 -16.45 -7.39 33.98
N ARG A 32 -15.58 -7.35 35.02
CA ARG A 32 -15.18 -6.11 35.72
C ARG A 32 -13.65 -5.89 35.76
N GLN A 33 -12.92 -6.47 34.80
CA GLN A 33 -11.56 -5.97 34.55
C GLN A 33 -11.67 -4.50 34.13
N GLN A 34 -10.89 -3.62 34.78
CA GLN A 34 -10.68 -2.26 34.27
C GLN A 34 -10.31 -2.38 32.80
N ALA A 35 -10.98 -1.60 31.94
CA ALA A 35 -10.64 -1.52 30.52
C ALA A 35 -9.13 -1.36 30.41
N ASN A 36 -8.47 -2.27 29.68
CA ASN A 36 -7.02 -2.27 29.57
C ASN A 36 -6.59 -0.88 29.04
N PRO A 37 -5.89 -0.06 29.84
CA PRO A 37 -5.51 1.29 29.42
C PRO A 37 -4.49 1.28 28.26
N TYR A 38 -3.95 0.09 27.93
CA TYR A 38 -3.09 -0.16 26.78
C TYR A 38 -3.82 -0.94 25.66
N ALA A 39 -5.14 -1.12 25.75
CA ALA A 39 -5.91 -1.65 24.63
C ALA A 39 -5.79 -0.66 23.48
N TYR A 40 -5.26 -1.14 22.36
CA TYR A 40 -5.12 -0.35 21.16
C TYR A 40 -6.53 -0.12 20.59
N ASP A 41 -6.97 1.14 20.61
CA ASP A 41 -8.27 1.54 20.08
C ASP A 41 -8.22 1.54 18.54
N MET A 42 -8.70 0.46 17.94
CA MET A 42 -8.80 0.32 16.49
C MET A 42 -9.85 1.25 15.88
N ASP A 43 -10.90 1.60 16.62
CA ASP A 43 -12.01 2.40 16.12
C ASP A 43 -11.57 3.84 15.85
N SER A 44 -10.69 4.38 16.72
CA SER A 44 -10.07 5.70 16.53
C SER A 44 -9.24 5.83 15.23
N GLN A 45 -8.78 4.72 14.64
CA GLN A 45 -8.03 4.74 13.39
C GLN A 45 -8.94 4.81 12.15
N LEU A 46 -10.21 4.42 12.31
CA LEU A 46 -11.21 4.42 11.25
C LEU A 46 -11.85 5.81 11.05
N GLU A 47 -11.91 6.59 12.13
CA GLU A 47 -12.50 7.93 12.11
C GLU A 47 -11.62 8.94 11.35
N VAL A 48 -12.23 9.58 10.36
CA VAL A 48 -11.62 10.67 9.59
C VAL A 48 -12.62 11.84 9.61
N PRO A 49 -12.26 12.98 10.23
CA PRO A 49 -13.12 14.16 10.20
C PRO A 49 -13.44 14.61 8.77
N GLU A 50 -14.68 15.01 8.51
CA GLU A 50 -15.10 15.39 7.14
C GLU A 50 -14.32 16.59 6.61
N GLU A 51 -13.84 17.48 7.49
CA GLU A 51 -13.12 18.70 7.11
C GLU A 51 -11.75 18.43 6.48
N ILE A 52 -11.20 17.23 6.68
CA ILE A 52 -9.92 16.82 6.09
C ILE A 52 -10.10 15.88 4.88
N ILE A 53 -11.33 15.53 4.51
CA ILE A 53 -11.62 14.78 3.29
C ILE A 53 -11.73 15.79 2.14
N LEU A 54 -10.72 15.84 1.29
CA LEU A 54 -10.59 16.88 0.26
C LEU A 54 -11.06 16.44 -1.13
N TYR A 55 -11.54 15.20 -1.25
CA TYR A 55 -11.93 14.59 -2.51
C TYR A 55 -13.30 13.95 -2.41
N LYS A 56 -14.05 14.00 -3.51
CA LYS A 56 -15.25 13.21 -3.72
C LYS A 56 -14.96 12.06 -4.67
N GLU A 57 -15.58 10.92 -4.41
CA GLU A 57 -15.62 9.84 -5.39
C GLU A 57 -16.62 10.19 -6.49
N SER A 58 -16.16 10.34 -7.72
CA SER A 58 -16.97 10.84 -8.84
C SER A 58 -17.49 9.72 -9.75
N ARG A 59 -16.66 8.70 -10.01
CA ARG A 59 -16.93 7.63 -10.97
C ARG A 59 -16.32 6.31 -10.52
N ASN A 60 -16.91 5.20 -10.95
CA ASN A 60 -16.33 3.87 -10.79
C ASN A 60 -16.39 3.11 -12.12
N PHE A 61 -15.28 2.49 -12.50
CA PHE A 61 -15.17 1.69 -13.72
C PHE A 61 -15.00 0.22 -13.35
N LYS A 62 -16.02 -0.61 -13.62
CA LYS A 62 -15.91 -2.05 -13.41
C LYS A 62 -14.93 -2.65 -14.40
N LEU A 63 -14.04 -3.51 -13.92
CA LEU A 63 -13.06 -4.21 -14.72
C LEU A 63 -13.54 -5.61 -15.03
N ASN A 64 -13.23 -6.09 -16.23
CA ASN A 64 -13.38 -7.49 -16.59
C ASN A 64 -12.09 -8.26 -16.26
N LEU A 65 -11.73 -8.21 -14.98
CA LEU A 65 -10.55 -8.84 -14.38
C LEU A 65 -10.97 -9.48 -13.05
N ASP A 66 -10.59 -10.73 -12.85
CA ASP A 66 -10.72 -11.43 -11.57
C ASP A 66 -9.66 -11.00 -10.57
N HIS A 67 -8.42 -10.78 -11.01
CA HIS A 67 -7.31 -10.33 -10.18
C HIS A 67 -6.60 -9.14 -10.84
N PRO A 68 -7.22 -7.94 -10.82
CA PRO A 68 -6.50 -6.73 -11.19
C PRO A 68 -5.35 -6.49 -10.20
N ALA A 69 -4.16 -6.24 -10.74
CA ALA A 69 -2.92 -6.18 -9.97
C ALA A 69 -2.33 -4.77 -9.90
N ALA A 70 -2.33 -4.04 -11.03
CA ALA A 70 -1.70 -2.73 -11.10
C ALA A 70 -2.38 -1.80 -12.10
N ILE A 71 -2.24 -0.50 -11.89
CA ILE A 71 -2.78 0.56 -12.74
C ILE A 71 -1.69 1.56 -13.12
N SER A 72 -1.76 2.04 -14.36
CA SER A 72 -0.92 3.12 -14.86
C SER A 72 -1.78 4.12 -15.62
N TYR A 73 -1.35 5.38 -15.61
CA TYR A 73 -1.93 6.43 -16.42
C TYR A 73 -0.93 6.88 -17.47
N ALA A 74 -1.39 7.04 -18.71
CA ALA A 74 -0.60 7.62 -19.80
C ALA A 74 -1.52 8.25 -20.86
N GLU A 75 -1.30 9.54 -21.17
CA GLU A 75 -1.89 10.23 -22.31
C GLU A 75 -3.41 10.06 -22.45
N GLY A 76 -4.14 10.30 -21.36
CA GLY A 76 -5.60 10.20 -21.33
C GLY A 76 -6.13 8.75 -21.31
N LYS A 77 -5.28 7.77 -21.00
CA LYS A 77 -5.66 6.36 -20.90
C LYS A 77 -5.29 5.79 -19.55
N LEU A 78 -6.15 4.90 -19.05
CA LEU A 78 -5.86 4.06 -17.89
C LEU A 78 -5.48 2.68 -18.40
N VAL A 79 -4.35 2.18 -17.92
CA VAL A 79 -3.80 0.88 -18.30
C VAL A 79 -3.80 0.02 -17.04
N VAL A 80 -4.56 -1.06 -17.05
CA VAL A 80 -4.65 -1.99 -15.92
C VAL A 80 -4.06 -3.32 -16.32
N ALA A 81 -3.19 -3.88 -15.49
CA ALA A 81 -2.69 -5.24 -15.66
C ALA A 81 -3.31 -6.18 -14.62
N GLY A 82 -3.65 -7.38 -15.06
CA GLY A 82 -4.25 -8.44 -14.23
C GLY A 82 -4.57 -9.67 -15.07
N ASP A 83 -4.71 -10.83 -14.45
CA ASP A 83 -5.10 -12.09 -15.13
C ASP A 83 -4.36 -12.36 -16.45
N ARG A 84 -3.03 -12.15 -16.46
CA ARG A 84 -2.19 -12.34 -17.65
C ARG A 84 -2.63 -11.52 -18.87
N LYS A 85 -3.20 -10.34 -18.65
CA LYS A 85 -3.53 -9.37 -19.69
C LYS A 85 -3.36 -7.93 -19.22
N ILE A 86 -3.33 -7.04 -20.20
CA ILE A 86 -3.45 -5.59 -20.06
C ILE A 86 -4.81 -5.17 -20.60
N VAL A 87 -5.49 -4.29 -19.89
CA VAL A 87 -6.76 -3.67 -20.26
C VAL A 87 -6.53 -2.17 -20.36
N VAL A 88 -6.80 -1.58 -21.51
CA VAL A 88 -6.66 -0.13 -21.76
C VAL A 88 -8.05 0.50 -21.81
N LEU A 89 -8.29 1.51 -20.98
CA LEU A 89 -9.54 2.24 -20.88
C LEU A 89 -9.33 3.72 -21.18
N ASP A 90 -10.35 4.39 -21.69
CA ASP A 90 -10.41 5.85 -21.66
C ASP A 90 -10.82 6.37 -20.26
N LEU A 91 -10.78 7.69 -20.07
CA LEU A 91 -11.17 8.34 -18.79
C LEU A 91 -12.68 8.36 -18.53
N ALA A 92 -13.49 7.83 -19.45
CA ALA A 92 -14.89 7.53 -19.25
C ALA A 92 -15.11 6.06 -18.83
N GLY A 93 -14.05 5.25 -18.74
CA GLY A 93 -14.08 3.84 -18.37
C GLY A 93 -14.45 2.91 -19.51
N LYS A 94 -14.46 3.41 -20.76
CA LYS A 94 -14.74 2.59 -21.94
C LYS A 94 -13.47 1.83 -22.34
N LEU A 95 -13.64 0.54 -22.64
CA LEU A 95 -12.58 -0.30 -23.18
C LEU A 95 -12.09 0.21 -24.55
N ILE A 96 -10.79 0.46 -24.65
CA ILE A 96 -10.07 0.80 -25.88
C ILE A 96 -9.48 -0.46 -26.50
N SER A 97 -8.71 -1.22 -25.71
CA SER A 97 -8.05 -2.45 -26.17
C SER A 97 -7.72 -3.39 -25.00
N GLU A 98 -7.45 -4.64 -25.34
CA GLU A 98 -6.84 -5.62 -24.44
C GLU A 98 -5.63 -6.25 -25.14
N ALA A 99 -4.62 -6.63 -24.37
CA ALA A 99 -3.40 -7.24 -24.85
C ALA A 99 -2.99 -8.40 -23.93
N PRO A 100 -2.60 -9.57 -24.46
CA PRO A 100 -2.15 -10.68 -23.62
C PRO A 100 -0.78 -10.41 -23.01
N VAL A 101 -0.51 -11.00 -21.85
CA VAL A 101 0.78 -10.96 -21.16
C VAL A 101 1.18 -12.40 -20.81
N ASP A 102 2.35 -12.85 -21.25
CA ASP A 102 2.82 -14.21 -20.96
C ASP A 102 3.50 -14.36 -19.58
N MET A 103 2.85 -13.78 -18.57
CA MET A 103 3.21 -13.88 -17.15
C MET A 103 2.08 -13.32 -16.29
N ASP A 104 2.09 -13.63 -15.00
CA ASP A 104 1.18 -13.02 -14.03
C ASP A 104 1.72 -11.63 -13.64
N PRO A 105 1.02 -10.53 -14.00
CA PRO A 105 1.52 -9.19 -13.73
C PRO A 105 1.32 -8.83 -12.25
N ALA A 106 2.32 -8.16 -11.68
CA ALA A 106 2.26 -7.52 -10.37
C ALA A 106 2.31 -5.99 -10.48
N CYS A 107 2.95 -5.46 -11.52
CA CYS A 107 3.07 -4.03 -11.80
C CYS A 107 3.03 -3.74 -13.30
N VAL A 108 2.60 -2.53 -13.67
CA VAL A 108 2.58 -2.07 -15.07
C VAL A 108 2.91 -0.59 -15.15
N LYS A 109 3.70 -0.20 -16.16
CA LYS A 109 3.90 1.19 -16.58
C LYS A 109 3.64 1.33 -18.06
N ALA A 110 2.78 2.27 -18.42
CA ALA A 110 2.61 2.72 -19.80
C ALA A 110 3.49 3.95 -20.05
N LEU A 111 4.27 3.93 -21.13
CA LEU A 111 5.08 5.08 -21.57
C LEU A 111 5.20 5.06 -23.09
N GLY A 112 4.62 6.08 -23.74
CA GLY A 112 4.53 6.13 -25.20
C GLY A 112 3.74 4.95 -25.76
N ASP A 113 4.37 4.18 -26.67
CA ASP A 113 3.78 3.02 -27.34
C ASP A 113 4.06 1.68 -26.64
N ARG A 114 4.68 1.71 -25.45
CA ARG A 114 5.12 0.53 -24.71
C ARG A 114 4.41 0.36 -23.39
N PHE A 115 4.22 -0.91 -23.04
CA PHE A 115 3.86 -1.35 -21.70
C PHE A 115 5.05 -2.10 -21.09
N TYR A 116 5.53 -1.64 -19.95
CA TYR A 116 6.48 -2.35 -19.13
C TYR A 116 5.71 -3.11 -18.05
N VAL A 117 5.90 -4.42 -17.96
CA VAL A 117 5.16 -5.29 -17.06
C VAL A 117 6.14 -6.11 -16.23
N GLY A 118 5.97 -6.08 -14.91
CA GLY A 118 6.79 -6.83 -13.96
C GLY A 118 5.94 -7.78 -13.12
N GLY A 119 6.56 -8.88 -12.67
CA GLY A 119 5.91 -9.89 -11.83
C GLY A 119 6.82 -11.07 -11.55
N GLY A 120 6.86 -11.53 -10.29
CA GLY A 120 7.83 -12.54 -9.84
C GLY A 120 9.26 -12.03 -10.07
N ASN A 121 10.08 -12.81 -10.77
CA ASN A 121 11.45 -12.43 -11.15
C ASN A 121 11.58 -12.06 -12.64
N ARG A 122 10.50 -11.61 -13.28
CA ARG A 122 10.47 -11.27 -14.71
C ARG A 122 10.00 -9.84 -14.92
N ILE A 123 10.59 -9.18 -15.92
CA ILE A 123 10.12 -7.92 -16.49
C ILE A 123 10.16 -8.05 -18.01
N VAL A 124 9.13 -7.56 -18.68
CA VAL A 124 9.01 -7.51 -20.13
C VAL A 124 8.55 -6.12 -20.58
N SER A 125 8.96 -5.70 -21.78
CA SER A 125 8.31 -4.62 -22.50
C SER A 125 7.50 -5.19 -23.66
N LEU A 126 6.26 -4.70 -23.80
CA LEU A 126 5.30 -5.09 -24.82
C LEU A 126 4.93 -3.85 -25.64
N ASP A 127 4.56 -4.05 -26.90
CA ASP A 127 3.90 -3.01 -27.68
C ASP A 127 2.41 -2.89 -27.32
N ALA A 128 1.71 -1.94 -27.94
CA ALA A 128 0.28 -1.71 -27.72
C ALA A 128 -0.63 -2.93 -28.01
N THR A 129 -0.13 -3.94 -28.73
CA THR A 129 -0.87 -5.18 -29.05
C THR A 129 -0.56 -6.33 -28.09
N GLY A 130 0.40 -6.16 -27.18
CA GLY A 130 0.89 -7.22 -26.30
C GLY A 130 2.00 -8.07 -26.92
N THR A 131 2.55 -7.66 -28.07
CA THR A 131 3.69 -8.35 -28.65
C THR A 131 4.94 -8.02 -27.85
N LEU A 132 5.69 -9.04 -27.47
CA LEU A 132 6.95 -8.90 -26.74
C LEU A 132 7.96 -8.11 -27.57
N VAL A 133 8.48 -7.02 -26.99
CA VAL A 133 9.56 -6.23 -27.60
C VAL A 133 10.91 -6.52 -26.95
N SER A 134 10.98 -6.52 -25.61
CA SER A 134 12.21 -6.86 -24.88
C SER A 134 11.90 -7.66 -23.61
N SER A 135 12.81 -8.58 -23.27
CA SER A 135 12.82 -9.26 -21.97
C SER A 135 14.00 -8.75 -21.16
N PHE A 136 13.77 -8.49 -19.88
CA PHE A 136 14.80 -7.90 -19.03
C PHE A 136 15.65 -9.00 -18.38
N SER A 137 16.94 -8.73 -18.21
CA SER A 137 17.94 -9.68 -17.73
C SER A 137 18.69 -9.17 -16.50
N GLY A 138 19.24 -10.08 -15.70
CA GLY A 138 20.00 -9.71 -14.49
C GLY A 138 19.17 -9.70 -13.20
N LEU A 139 17.91 -10.12 -13.23
CA LEU A 139 17.14 -10.41 -12.02
C LEU A 139 17.58 -11.74 -11.40
N ALA A 140 17.48 -11.85 -10.07
CA ALA A 140 17.85 -13.08 -9.37
C ALA A 140 16.67 -14.05 -9.27
N GLU A 141 16.93 -15.30 -8.90
CA GLU A 141 15.87 -16.30 -8.70
C GLU A 141 14.91 -15.93 -7.57
N ASN A 142 15.40 -15.26 -6.53
CA ASN A 142 14.59 -14.81 -5.38
C ASN A 142 14.05 -13.37 -5.55
N SER A 143 14.14 -12.79 -6.75
CA SER A 143 13.56 -11.48 -7.05
C SER A 143 12.03 -11.54 -6.98
N VAL A 144 11.43 -10.50 -6.40
CA VAL A 144 9.97 -10.29 -6.37
C VAL A 144 9.69 -8.85 -6.79
N ILE A 145 9.44 -8.65 -8.07
CA ILE A 145 9.16 -7.34 -8.67
C ILE A 145 7.74 -6.91 -8.30
N THR A 146 7.65 -5.78 -7.61
CA THR A 146 6.39 -5.24 -7.07
C THR A 146 6.00 -3.89 -7.66
N SER A 147 6.95 -3.17 -8.26
CA SER A 147 6.69 -1.89 -8.92
C SER A 147 7.67 -1.66 -10.06
N ILE A 148 7.22 -0.89 -11.05
CA ILE A 148 7.98 -0.51 -12.23
C ILE A 148 7.59 0.90 -12.66
N ASP A 149 8.59 1.73 -12.95
CA ASP A 149 8.38 3.03 -13.59
C ASP A 149 9.50 3.30 -14.59
N ALA A 150 9.29 4.26 -15.49
CA ALA A 150 10.16 4.53 -16.61
C ALA A 150 10.22 6.03 -16.91
N SER A 151 11.42 6.56 -17.17
CA SER A 151 11.65 7.91 -17.66
C SER A 151 12.79 7.91 -18.66
N GLY A 152 12.59 8.53 -19.82
CA GLY A 152 13.60 8.54 -20.89
C GLY A 152 14.03 7.11 -21.26
N GLU A 153 15.32 6.84 -21.13
CA GLU A 153 15.94 5.53 -21.41
C GLU A 153 15.99 4.60 -20.19
N ASP A 154 15.70 5.12 -19.00
CA ASP A 154 15.84 4.42 -17.74
C ASP A 154 14.52 3.76 -17.31
N ILE A 155 14.61 2.47 -16.99
CA ILE A 155 13.51 1.68 -16.42
C ILE A 155 13.91 1.28 -15.00
N PHE A 156 13.10 1.67 -14.02
CA PHE A 156 13.31 1.35 -12.61
C PHE A 156 12.34 0.27 -12.17
N ALA A 157 12.84 -0.71 -11.42
CA ALA A 157 12.02 -1.75 -10.83
C ALA A 157 12.33 -1.93 -9.34
N ALA A 158 11.27 -1.97 -8.53
CA ALA A 158 11.36 -2.27 -7.11
C ALA A 158 11.33 -3.80 -6.92
N ASP A 159 12.43 -4.37 -6.42
CA ASP A 159 12.52 -5.78 -6.07
C ASP A 159 12.34 -5.94 -4.55
N ALA A 160 11.12 -6.26 -4.13
CA ALA A 160 10.79 -6.47 -2.72
C ALA A 160 11.47 -7.72 -2.14
N GLY A 161 11.75 -8.73 -2.97
CA GLY A 161 12.37 -9.98 -2.56
C GLY A 161 13.83 -9.78 -2.14
N ARG A 162 14.54 -8.93 -2.90
CA ARG A 162 15.93 -8.57 -2.62
C ARG A 162 16.12 -7.25 -1.87
N ARG A 163 15.07 -6.44 -1.75
CA ARG A 163 15.08 -5.09 -1.14
C ARG A 163 16.05 -4.16 -1.85
N VAL A 164 16.00 -4.18 -3.18
CA VAL A 164 16.80 -3.32 -4.04
C VAL A 164 15.92 -2.64 -5.07
N VAL A 165 16.37 -1.48 -5.52
CA VAL A 165 15.88 -0.90 -6.77
C VAL A 165 16.88 -1.25 -7.87
N CYS A 166 16.38 -1.79 -8.97
CA CYS A 166 17.16 -2.08 -10.17
C CYS A 166 16.89 -1.01 -11.23
N ARG A 167 17.93 -0.57 -11.94
CA ARG A 167 17.82 0.27 -13.14
C ARG A 167 18.24 -0.54 -14.36
N PHE A 168 17.48 -0.41 -15.43
CA PHE A 168 17.72 -1.06 -16.71
C PHE A 168 17.67 -0.03 -17.83
N GLY A 169 18.42 -0.29 -18.91
CA GLY A 169 18.19 0.38 -20.18
C GLY A 169 16.94 -0.16 -20.88
N ARG A 170 16.45 0.55 -21.91
CA ARG A 170 15.32 0.11 -22.76
C ARG A 170 15.56 -1.21 -23.50
N ASP A 171 16.81 -1.62 -23.66
CA ASP A 171 17.19 -2.91 -24.21
C ASP A 171 16.93 -4.09 -23.24
N GLY A 172 16.59 -3.80 -21.98
CA GLY A 172 16.32 -4.78 -20.93
C GLY A 172 17.57 -5.25 -20.18
N VAL A 173 18.73 -4.62 -20.38
CA VAL A 173 19.95 -4.96 -19.64
C VAL A 173 19.98 -4.20 -18.31
N LYS A 174 20.22 -4.92 -17.21
CA LYS A 174 20.38 -4.29 -15.88
C LYS A 174 21.70 -3.54 -15.83
N GLU A 175 21.64 -2.25 -15.56
CA GLU A 175 22.80 -1.35 -15.46
C GLU A 175 23.25 -1.15 -14.02
N LEU A 176 22.29 -1.10 -13.09
CA LEU A 176 22.52 -0.76 -11.69
C LEU A 176 21.54 -1.50 -10.78
N GLU A 177 21.97 -1.77 -9.55
CA GLU A 177 21.07 -2.03 -8.42
C GLU A 177 21.58 -1.33 -7.16
N PHE A 178 20.68 -0.88 -6.29
CA PHE A 178 21.03 -0.24 -5.02
C PHE A 178 20.06 -0.59 -3.87
N GLU A 179 20.59 -0.61 -2.65
CA GLU A 179 19.90 -1.08 -1.44
C GLU A 179 19.32 0.07 -0.58
N GLY A 180 19.36 1.32 -1.03
CA GLY A 180 18.76 2.46 -0.32
C GLY A 180 19.53 2.96 0.91
N LYS A 181 20.87 3.00 0.83
CA LYS A 181 21.74 3.46 1.93
C LYS A 181 21.88 4.98 1.96
N SER A 182 21.78 5.56 3.16
CA SER A 182 22.12 6.94 3.45
C SER A 182 23.56 7.05 3.97
N GLY A 183 24.54 6.84 3.08
CA GLY A 183 25.97 6.97 3.38
C GLY A 183 26.56 5.91 4.33
N ASP A 184 27.86 6.03 4.58
CA ASP A 184 28.73 5.02 5.23
C ASP A 184 28.34 4.64 6.67
N ASN A 185 27.49 5.44 7.33
CA ASN A 185 27.06 5.22 8.73
C ASN A 185 25.61 4.68 8.86
N SER A 186 24.96 4.31 7.76
CA SER A 186 23.60 3.76 7.81
C SER A 186 23.63 2.23 8.00
N ASN A 187 23.15 1.75 9.15
CA ASN A 187 23.12 0.31 9.46
C ASN A 187 22.13 -0.50 8.58
N HIS A 188 21.17 0.16 7.90
CA HIS A 188 20.12 -0.52 7.14
C HIS A 188 19.64 0.33 5.96
N GLY A 189 19.47 -0.31 4.80
CA GLY A 189 18.92 0.29 3.59
C GLY A 189 17.38 0.29 3.57
N PHE A 190 16.79 -0.22 2.48
CA PHE A 190 15.35 -0.45 2.36
C PHE A 190 14.86 -1.49 3.37
N ILE A 191 13.85 -1.12 4.17
CA ILE A 191 13.18 -2.01 5.12
C ILE A 191 11.82 -2.39 4.54
N VAL A 192 11.76 -3.58 3.95
CA VAL A 192 10.59 -4.10 3.23
C VAL A 192 10.14 -5.42 3.87
N PRO A 193 9.20 -5.38 4.84
CA PRO A 193 8.74 -6.58 5.56
C PRO A 193 7.72 -7.44 4.78
N SER A 194 7.19 -6.93 3.68
CA SER A 194 6.10 -7.53 2.88
C SER A 194 6.22 -7.06 1.42
N PRO A 195 5.57 -7.71 0.43
CA PRO A 195 5.68 -7.36 -0.99
C PRO A 195 4.92 -6.07 -1.38
N PHE A 196 5.12 -5.01 -0.62
CA PHE A 196 4.68 -3.64 -0.88
C PHE A 196 5.93 -2.78 -0.89
N PHE A 197 6.56 -2.69 -2.05
CA PHE A 197 7.75 -1.89 -2.30
C PHE A 197 7.53 -1.20 -3.63
N ASP A 198 7.22 0.07 -3.54
CA ASP A 198 6.75 0.88 -4.64
C ASP A 198 7.74 2.01 -4.96
N LEU A 199 7.76 2.41 -6.23
CA LEU A 199 8.58 3.50 -6.72
C LEU A 199 7.85 4.24 -7.82
N LEU A 200 8.27 5.47 -8.07
CA LEU A 200 7.86 6.23 -9.24
C LEU A 200 8.94 7.20 -9.68
N VAL A 201 8.86 7.64 -10.92
CA VAL A 201 9.51 8.84 -11.42
C VAL A 201 8.44 9.90 -11.61
N ASN A 202 8.56 11.04 -10.91
CA ASN A 202 7.58 12.11 -11.00
C ASN A 202 7.77 12.99 -12.26
N SER A 203 6.87 13.95 -12.48
CA SER A 203 6.93 14.89 -13.61
C SER A 203 8.13 15.85 -13.59
N PHE A 204 8.91 15.86 -12.50
CA PHE A 204 10.15 16.63 -12.35
C PHE A 204 11.40 15.77 -12.59
N ASP A 205 11.24 14.55 -13.12
CA ASP A 205 12.31 13.59 -13.40
C ASP A 205 13.07 13.17 -12.13
N GLU A 206 12.33 12.99 -11.04
CA GLU A 206 12.86 12.57 -9.75
C GLU A 206 12.39 11.16 -9.39
N LEU A 207 13.33 10.27 -9.05
CA LEU A 207 13.05 8.92 -8.57
C LEU A 207 12.70 8.96 -7.09
N TRP A 208 11.49 8.51 -6.77
CA TRP A 208 10.98 8.36 -5.41
C TRP A 208 10.67 6.91 -5.11
N VAL A 209 11.06 6.45 -3.91
CA VAL A 209 10.94 5.06 -3.49
C VAL A 209 10.35 5.02 -2.09
N VAL A 210 9.37 4.14 -1.85
CA VAL A 210 8.83 3.93 -0.50
C VAL A 210 9.78 3.09 0.34
N ASN A 211 10.05 3.51 1.57
CA ASN A 211 10.70 2.69 2.58
C ASN A 211 9.67 2.36 3.66
N PRO A 212 8.84 1.31 3.46
CA PRO A 212 7.61 1.14 4.22
C PRO A 212 7.90 0.84 5.69
N GLY A 213 8.98 0.13 6.01
CA GLY A 213 9.40 -0.11 7.39
C GLY A 213 9.98 1.13 8.10
N LYS A 214 10.35 2.18 7.36
CA LYS A 214 10.74 3.50 7.92
C LYS A 214 9.60 4.52 7.88
N HIS A 215 8.42 4.15 7.39
CA HIS A 215 7.32 5.08 7.16
C HIS A 215 7.72 6.29 6.33
N ALA A 216 8.55 6.06 5.30
CA ALA A 216 9.24 7.12 4.57
C ALA A 216 9.07 7.01 3.05
N LEU A 217 9.18 8.15 2.39
CA LEU A 217 9.45 8.27 0.96
C LEU A 217 10.85 8.86 0.81
N GLU A 218 11.66 8.21 0.00
CA GLU A 218 13.07 8.52 -0.21
C GLU A 218 13.30 8.92 -1.68
N ASN A 219 14.03 10.00 -1.91
CA ASN A 219 14.35 10.56 -3.22
C ASN A 219 15.79 10.22 -3.62
N TYR A 220 15.97 9.64 -4.80
CA TYR A 220 17.26 9.16 -5.27
C TYR A 220 17.66 9.83 -6.60
N THR A 221 18.98 9.96 -6.82
CA THR A 221 19.50 10.07 -8.19
C THR A 221 19.26 8.77 -8.94
N TYR A 222 19.32 8.80 -10.27
CA TYR A 222 19.24 7.58 -11.07
C TYR A 222 20.44 6.65 -10.86
N ASP A 223 21.53 7.16 -10.28
CA ASP A 223 22.71 6.37 -9.89
C ASP A 223 22.59 5.78 -8.46
N GLY A 224 21.42 5.92 -7.83
CA GLY A 224 21.12 5.30 -6.53
C GLY A 224 21.65 6.07 -5.32
N GLU A 225 22.00 7.34 -5.48
CA GLU A 225 22.42 8.21 -4.37
C GLU A 225 21.21 8.91 -3.75
N LEU A 226 21.06 8.80 -2.42
CA LEU A 226 19.98 9.45 -1.69
C LEU A 226 20.15 10.99 -1.70
N ARG A 227 19.18 11.71 -2.27
CA ARG A 227 19.12 13.18 -2.29
C ARG A 227 18.41 13.74 -1.06
N GLY A 228 17.37 13.05 -0.59
CA GLY A 228 16.54 13.49 0.52
C GLY A 228 15.44 12.49 0.83
N PHE A 229 14.72 12.72 1.92
CA PHE A 229 13.57 11.89 2.30
C PHE A 229 12.68 12.63 3.27
N TRP A 230 11.46 12.15 3.43
CA TRP A 230 10.58 12.51 4.51
C TRP A 230 9.91 11.27 5.08
N ASN A 231 9.47 11.34 6.33
CA ASN A 231 8.71 10.27 6.97
C ASN A 231 7.44 10.82 7.63
N ALA A 232 6.48 9.93 7.83
CA ALA A 232 5.23 10.26 8.50
C ALA A 232 4.92 9.25 9.62
N SER A 233 5.85 9.06 10.56
CA SER A 233 5.68 8.11 11.69
C SER A 233 4.76 8.62 12.82
N LEU A 234 4.03 9.71 12.59
CA LEU A 234 3.14 10.31 13.59
C LEU A 234 1.94 9.40 13.88
N ALA A 235 1.40 9.46 15.10
CA ALA A 235 0.14 8.80 15.42
C ALA A 235 -1.05 9.50 14.74
N GLY A 236 -2.11 8.73 14.47
CA GLY A 236 -3.37 9.22 13.90
C GLY A 236 -3.33 9.42 12.38
N VAL A 237 -4.36 10.08 11.84
CA VAL A 237 -4.62 10.17 10.40
C VAL A 237 -3.47 10.78 9.58
N LYS A 238 -2.69 11.69 10.18
CA LYS A 238 -1.60 12.39 9.49
C LYS A 238 -0.37 11.52 9.23
N GLY A 239 -0.14 10.49 10.04
CA GLY A 239 0.98 9.56 9.86
C GLY A 239 0.57 8.25 9.20
N PHE A 240 1.55 7.46 8.80
CA PHE A 240 1.37 6.10 8.31
C PHE A 240 1.11 5.16 9.48
N SER A 241 0.05 4.36 9.35
CA SER A 241 -0.38 3.41 10.37
C SER A 241 0.32 2.05 10.25
N GLY A 242 0.28 1.26 11.32
CA GLY A 242 0.79 -0.11 11.32
C GLY A 242 2.32 -0.19 11.21
N CYS A 243 2.83 -1.40 10.96
CA CYS A 243 4.27 -1.67 10.96
C CYS A 243 4.97 -1.32 9.63
N CYS A 244 4.24 -1.15 8.54
CA CYS A 244 4.83 -0.86 7.23
C CYS A 244 3.83 -0.20 6.27
N ASN A 245 4.01 1.10 6.03
CA ASN A 245 3.23 1.93 5.11
C ASN A 245 4.08 3.14 4.67
N PRO A 246 3.81 3.78 3.52
CA PRO A 246 2.72 3.47 2.60
C PRO A 246 2.99 2.23 1.76
N ALA A 247 1.92 1.67 1.18
CA ALA A 247 1.96 0.50 0.34
C ALA A 247 2.16 0.87 -1.14
N HIS A 248 1.44 1.89 -1.62
CA HIS A 248 1.54 2.42 -2.98
C HIS A 248 1.59 3.94 -2.98
N ILE A 249 2.19 4.53 -4.01
CA ILE A 249 2.32 5.96 -4.21
C ILE A 249 2.02 6.37 -5.66
N ALA A 250 1.47 7.58 -5.82
CA ALA A 250 1.35 8.27 -7.09
C ALA A 250 1.67 9.76 -6.89
N THR A 251 1.88 10.51 -7.97
CA THR A 251 2.10 11.96 -7.90
C THR A 251 1.02 12.73 -8.65
N LEU A 252 0.57 13.82 -8.04
CA LEU A 252 -0.32 14.80 -8.64
C LEU A 252 0.50 15.79 -9.50
N PRO A 253 -0.14 16.52 -10.45
CA PRO A 253 0.54 17.47 -11.33
C PRO A 253 1.26 18.61 -10.61
N ASN A 254 0.83 18.92 -9.38
CA ASN A 254 1.46 19.94 -8.54
C ASN A 254 2.68 19.42 -7.75
N GLY A 255 3.06 18.15 -7.93
CA GLY A 255 4.15 17.49 -7.20
C GLY A 255 3.77 16.91 -5.84
N ASN A 256 2.50 16.99 -5.44
CA ASN A 256 2.05 16.32 -4.22
C ASN A 256 2.01 14.80 -4.41
N PHE A 257 2.27 14.08 -3.33
CA PHE A 257 2.16 12.62 -3.29
C PHE A 257 0.77 12.20 -2.87
N VAL A 258 0.24 11.19 -3.54
CA VAL A 258 -0.93 10.42 -3.10
C VAL A 258 -0.43 9.08 -2.64
N THR A 259 -0.83 8.66 -1.44
CA THR A 259 -0.35 7.41 -0.83
C THR A 259 -1.52 6.50 -0.49
N ALA A 260 -1.39 5.19 -0.72
CA ALA A 260 -2.33 4.19 -0.23
C ALA A 260 -1.72 3.40 0.95
N GLU A 261 -2.49 3.25 2.02
CA GLU A 261 -2.13 2.45 3.18
C GLU A 261 -2.79 1.07 3.14
N LYS A 262 -2.15 0.06 3.73
CA LYS A 262 -2.72 -1.26 4.00
C LYS A 262 -3.16 -1.42 5.45
N GLY A 263 -3.98 -2.45 5.72
CA GLY A 263 -4.59 -2.66 7.02
C GLY A 263 -5.82 -1.77 7.14
N VAL A 264 -5.66 -0.60 7.75
CA VAL A 264 -6.68 0.46 7.68
C VAL A 264 -6.52 1.19 6.35
N VAL A 265 -7.23 0.71 5.31
CA VAL A 265 -7.08 1.23 3.96
C VAL A 265 -7.48 2.69 3.90
N ARG A 266 -6.53 3.54 3.54
CA ARG A 266 -6.71 4.99 3.39
C ARG A 266 -5.89 5.49 2.22
N ILE A 267 -6.43 6.48 1.54
CA ILE A 267 -5.72 7.22 0.51
C ILE A 267 -5.56 8.65 0.99
N LYS A 268 -4.32 9.17 0.99
CA LYS A 268 -3.98 10.48 1.56
C LYS A 268 -3.13 11.30 0.59
N GLU A 269 -3.23 12.61 0.69
CA GLU A 269 -2.41 13.57 -0.04
C GLU A 269 -1.36 14.18 0.91
N TYR A 270 -0.11 14.23 0.46
CA TYR A 270 1.02 14.87 1.12
C TYR A 270 1.71 15.84 0.16
N LYS A 271 2.24 16.95 0.66
CA LYS A 271 3.13 17.80 -0.13
C LYS A 271 4.42 17.04 -0.44
N ALA A 272 5.17 17.50 -1.44
CA ALA A 272 6.51 16.98 -1.71
C ALA A 272 7.46 17.05 -0.50
N SER A 273 7.21 17.98 0.43
CA SER A 273 7.93 18.11 1.71
C SER A 273 7.56 17.06 2.77
N GLY A 274 6.55 16.22 2.52
CA GLY A 274 5.99 15.27 3.51
C GLY A 274 4.93 15.88 4.44
N GLU A 275 4.57 17.15 4.27
CA GLU A 275 3.48 17.77 5.04
C GLU A 275 2.13 17.16 4.62
N PHE A 276 1.37 16.64 5.59
CA PHE A 276 0.03 16.12 5.35
C PHE A 276 -0.92 17.21 4.85
N VAL A 277 -1.59 16.95 3.72
CA VAL A 277 -2.57 17.87 3.12
C VAL A 277 -3.99 17.46 3.52
N GLY A 278 -4.33 16.18 3.33
CA GLY A 278 -5.69 15.70 3.58
C GLY A 278 -5.90 14.25 3.16
N VAL A 279 -7.14 13.80 3.29
CA VAL A 279 -7.59 12.46 2.92
C VAL A 279 -8.29 12.52 1.56
N VAL A 280 -7.88 11.62 0.66
CA VAL A 280 -8.53 11.37 -0.63
C VAL A 280 -9.68 10.37 -0.47
N ALA A 281 -9.43 9.29 0.28
CA ALA A 281 -10.43 8.27 0.58
C ALA A 281 -10.25 7.73 2.00
N ALA A 282 -11.30 7.89 2.82
CA ALA A 282 -11.34 7.44 4.21
C ALA A 282 -11.59 5.92 4.33
N PRO A 283 -11.26 5.29 5.49
CA PRO A 283 -11.44 3.85 5.73
C PRO A 283 -12.86 3.36 5.45
N ALA A 284 -13.88 4.15 5.79
CA ALA A 284 -15.28 3.79 5.59
C ALA A 284 -15.67 3.50 4.12
N LYS A 285 -14.85 3.92 3.16
CA LYS A 285 -15.03 3.60 1.73
C LYS A 285 -14.54 2.19 1.37
N PHE A 286 -13.80 1.55 2.25
CA PHE A 286 -13.13 0.27 2.09
C PHE A 286 -13.70 -0.73 3.10
N GLY A 287 -13.71 -2.01 2.75
CA GLY A 287 -14.12 -3.08 3.66
C GLY A 287 -13.00 -3.47 4.62
N GLU A 288 -13.35 -4.23 5.67
CA GLU A 288 -12.37 -4.93 6.48
C GLU A 288 -11.53 -5.87 5.58
N ASP A 289 -10.23 -5.99 5.87
CA ASP A 289 -9.26 -6.82 5.14
C ASP A 289 -9.07 -6.51 3.65
N GLN A 290 -9.44 -5.32 3.18
CA GLN A 290 -9.13 -4.92 1.81
C GLN A 290 -7.63 -4.73 1.59
N LYS A 291 -7.16 -5.13 0.40
CA LYS A 291 -5.81 -4.83 -0.06
C LYS A 291 -5.67 -3.33 -0.31
N ALA A 292 -4.47 -2.80 -0.06
CA ALA A 292 -4.16 -1.43 -0.44
C ALA A 292 -4.36 -1.27 -1.96
N PRO A 293 -5.09 -0.23 -2.40
CA PRO A 293 -5.26 0.02 -3.83
C PRO A 293 -3.95 0.51 -4.43
N ASP A 294 -3.66 0.04 -5.64
CA ASP A 294 -2.65 0.68 -6.50
C ASP A 294 -3.20 1.99 -7.06
N LEU A 295 -2.32 2.95 -7.36
CA LEU A 295 -2.69 4.33 -7.60
C LEU A 295 -2.16 4.86 -8.93
N ALA A 296 -2.98 5.68 -9.60
CA ALA A 296 -2.53 6.54 -10.70
C ALA A 296 -3.19 7.91 -10.57
N CYS A 297 -2.56 8.93 -11.15
CA CYS A 297 -3.10 10.29 -11.22
C CYS A 297 -2.97 10.83 -12.65
N ASP A 298 -3.86 11.74 -13.05
CA ASP A 298 -3.77 12.42 -14.34
C ASP A 298 -3.43 13.91 -14.21
N GLU A 299 -3.34 14.60 -15.35
CA GLU A 299 -2.97 16.02 -15.45
C GLU A 299 -4.05 16.96 -14.89
N GLU A 300 -5.29 16.49 -14.73
CA GLU A 300 -6.36 17.24 -14.05
C GLU A 300 -6.34 17.06 -12.52
N GLY A 301 -5.44 16.22 -11.99
CA GLY A 301 -5.33 15.95 -10.57
C GLY A 301 -6.40 14.99 -10.04
N ARG A 302 -7.00 14.17 -10.92
CA ARG A 302 -7.89 13.08 -10.52
C ARG A 302 -7.05 11.92 -10.02
N VAL A 303 -7.51 11.28 -8.94
CA VAL A 303 -6.87 10.10 -8.36
C VAL A 303 -7.66 8.86 -8.75
N TYR A 304 -6.96 7.89 -9.34
CA TYR A 304 -7.49 6.59 -9.71
C TYR A 304 -6.96 5.55 -8.73
N ALA A 305 -7.87 4.90 -8.01
CA ALA A 305 -7.54 3.81 -7.10
C ALA A 305 -8.05 2.49 -7.66
N LEU A 306 -7.14 1.54 -7.91
CA LEU A 306 -7.50 0.19 -8.32
C LEU A 306 -7.96 -0.58 -7.07
N ASP A 307 -9.26 -0.89 -6.97
CA ASP A 307 -9.83 -1.68 -5.87
C ASP A 307 -9.93 -3.15 -6.32
N PRO A 308 -9.02 -4.04 -5.90
CA PRO A 308 -9.01 -5.41 -6.37
C PRO A 308 -10.15 -6.23 -5.79
N GLY A 309 -10.61 -5.91 -4.58
CA GLY A 309 -11.71 -6.59 -3.92
C GLY A 309 -13.05 -6.33 -4.63
N LYS A 310 -13.23 -5.12 -5.16
CA LYS A 310 -14.42 -4.76 -5.95
C LYS A 310 -14.22 -4.90 -7.47
N LYS A 311 -13.04 -5.29 -7.93
CA LYS A 311 -12.68 -5.46 -9.35
C LYS A 311 -13.02 -4.20 -10.16
N MET A 312 -12.61 -3.03 -9.67
CA MET A 312 -12.95 -1.75 -10.29
C MET A 312 -11.86 -0.70 -10.08
N ILE A 313 -11.87 0.33 -10.94
CA ILE A 313 -11.15 1.58 -10.70
C ILE A 313 -12.12 2.55 -10.05
N ARG A 314 -11.69 3.19 -8.96
CA ARG A 314 -12.44 4.24 -8.26
C ARG A 314 -11.78 5.59 -8.54
N VAL A 315 -12.57 6.56 -8.98
CA VAL A 315 -12.09 7.88 -9.39
C VAL A 315 -12.45 8.89 -8.31
N PHE A 316 -11.45 9.63 -7.85
CA PHE A 316 -11.59 10.69 -6.86
C PHE A 316 -11.17 12.03 -7.46
N GLU A 317 -12.01 13.04 -7.25
CA GLU A 317 -11.80 14.40 -7.75
C GLU A 317 -11.77 15.34 -6.56
N LYS A 318 -10.87 16.32 -6.59
CA LYS A 318 -10.77 17.34 -5.54
C LYS A 318 -12.07 18.14 -5.45
N LEU A 319 -12.51 18.45 -4.23
CA LEU A 319 -13.75 19.18 -3.93
C LEU A 319 -13.71 20.64 -4.41
#